data_AF-A0A0T9RQ61-F1
#
_entry.id   AF-A0A0T9RQ61-F1
#
_cell.length_a   1.000
_cell.length_b   1.000
_cell.length_c   1.000
_cell.angle_alpha   90.00
_cell.angle_beta   90.00
_cell.angle_gamma   90.00
#
_symmetry.space_group_name_H-M   'P 1'
#
loop_
_entity.id
_entity.type
_entity.pdbx_description
1 polymer ?
#
loop_
_entity_poly.entity_id
_entity_poly.type
_entity_poly.pdbx_seq_one_letter_code
_entity_poly.pdbx_strand_id
1 'polypeptide(L)' 'MKSNQLEDVTGQVRQAQTVLAMWLELATGDKKGTTDKIGAIITLLDGVPEVMIAANSKLADYDYEKYKEGKK' A
#
# COMPACT_ATOMS: atom_id res chain seq x y z
N MET A 1 -16.86 15.47 -2.61
CA MET A 1 -16.63 14.04 -2.32
C MET A 1 -15.26 13.92 -1.70
N LYS A 2 -15.14 13.37 -0.49
CA LYS A 2 -13.82 12.94 0.00
C LYS A 2 -13.45 11.74 -0.86
N SER A 3 -12.43 11.89 -1.72
CA SER A 3 -11.81 10.77 -2.44
C SER A 3 -11.53 9.65 -1.44
N ASN A 4 -11.63 8.37 -1.87
CA ASN A 4 -11.28 7.22 -1.04
C ASN A 4 -9.83 7.36 -0.57
N GLN A 5 -9.61 7.99 0.58
CA GLN A 5 -8.27 8.32 1.06
C GLN A 5 -7.40 7.07 1.20
N LEU A 6 -8.01 5.91 1.46
CA LEU A 6 -7.31 4.63 1.53
C LEU A 6 -6.86 4.10 0.17
N GLU A 7 -7.60 4.36 -0.91
CA GLU A 7 -7.22 3.98 -2.27
C GLU A 7 -6.04 4.83 -2.75
N ASP A 8 -6.10 6.14 -2.48
CA ASP A 8 -5.02 7.08 -2.78
C ASP A 8 -3.71 6.67 -2.06
N VAL A 9 -3.79 6.31 -0.77
CA VAL A 9 -2.62 5.90 0.01
C VAL A 9 -2.12 4.51 -0.40
N THR A 10 -3.00 3.59 -0.80
CA THR A 10 -2.61 2.28 -1.38
C THR A 10 -1.78 2.48 -2.65
N GLY A 11 -2.23 3.39 -3.52
CA GLY A 11 -1.51 3.76 -4.74
C GLY A 11 -0.12 4.32 -4.45
N GLN A 12 0.01 5.18 -3.43
CA GLN A 12 1.30 5.74 -3.00
C GLN A 12 2.29 4.66 -2.54
N VAL A 13 1.82 3.67 -1.76
CA VAL A 13 2.66 2.55 -1.30
C VAL A 13 3.18 1.74 -2.50
N ARG A 14 2.30 1.41 -3.46
CA ARG A 14 2.68 0.69 -4.69
C ARG A 14 3.69 1.48 -5.52
N GLN A 15 3.49 2.78 -5.67
CA GLN A 15 4.44 3.65 -6.38
C GLN A 15 5.80 3.68 -5.69
N ALA A 16 5.84 3.79 -4.36
CA ALA A 16 7.08 3.76 -3.60
C ALA A 16 7.82 2.43 -3.79
N GLN A 17 7.12 1.29 -3.75
CA GLN A 17 7.71 -0.02 -4.01
C GLN A 17 8.33 -0.11 -5.41
N THR A 18 7.65 0.41 -6.44
CA THR A 18 8.17 0.46 -7.81
C THR A 18 9.45 1.30 -7.91
N VAL A 19 9.48 2.49 -7.31
CA VAL A 19 10.67 3.35 -7.31
C VAL A 19 11.84 2.67 -6.58
N LEU A 20 11.57 2.02 -5.44
CA LEU A 20 12.59 1.26 -4.71
C LEU A 20 13.14 0.09 -5.52
N ALA A 21 12.29 -0.64 -6.24
CA ALA A 21 12.74 -1.73 -7.11
C ALA A 21 13.64 -1.20 -8.25
N MET A 22 13.26 -0.09 -8.88
CA MET A 22 14.11 0.57 -9.88
C MET A 22 15.46 1.00 -9.29
N TRP A 23 15.48 1.55 -8.07
CA TRP A 23 16.73 1.90 -7.40
C TRP A 23 17.59 0.68 -7.07
N LEU A 24 16.98 -0.45 -6.71
CA LEU A 24 17.68 -1.71 -6.46
C LEU A 24 18.38 -2.20 -7.73
N GLU A 25 17.70 -2.13 -8.87
CA GLU A 25 18.24 -2.50 -10.19
C GLU A 25 19.38 -1.57 -10.64
N LEU A 26 19.28 -0.28 -10.33
CA LEU A 26 20.29 0.72 -10.68
C LEU A 26 21.50 0.74 -9.74
N ALA A 27 21.38 0.17 -8.53
CA ALA A 27 22.44 0.15 -7.51
C ALA A 27 23.59 -0.84 -7.79
N THR A 28 23.76 -1.30 -9.04
CA THR A 28 24.73 -2.32 -9.47
C THR A 28 26.21 -1.96 -9.25
N GLY A 29 26.53 -0.72 -8.88
CA GLY A 29 27.90 -0.25 -8.68
C GLY A 29 28.26 0.23 -7.26
N ASP A 30 27.31 0.30 -6.33
CA ASP A 30 27.54 0.95 -5.03
C ASP A 30 27.32 0.02 -3.82
N LYS A 31 28.02 0.34 -2.72
CA LYS A 31 28.23 -0.46 -1.50
C LYS A 31 27.06 -1.41 -1.19
N LYS A 32 27.35 -2.71 -1.06
CA LYS A 32 26.45 -3.81 -0.62
C LYS A 32 25.38 -3.41 0.41
N GLY A 33 25.73 -2.53 1.35
CA GLY A 33 24.80 -2.01 2.37
C GLY A 33 23.63 -1.16 1.87
N THR A 34 23.71 -0.51 0.70
CA THR A 34 22.60 0.27 0.13
C THR A 34 21.57 -0.66 -0.50
N THR A 35 22.01 -1.62 -1.30
CA THR A 35 21.18 -2.66 -1.93
C THR A 35 20.45 -3.49 -0.87
N ASP A 36 21.16 -3.91 0.18
CA ASP A 36 20.58 -4.67 1.31
C ASP A 36 19.47 -3.86 2.02
N LYS A 37 19.66 -2.54 2.20
CA LYS A 37 18.66 -1.66 2.83
C LYS A 37 17.43 -1.44 1.95
N ILE A 38 17.61 -1.22 0.65
CA ILE A 38 16.50 -1.06 -0.28
C ILE A 38 15.67 -2.34 -0.34
N GLY A 39 16.32 -3.50 -0.44
CA GLY A 39 15.66 -4.80 -0.40
C GLY A 39 14.85 -5.00 0.88
N ALA A 40 15.42 -4.66 2.04
CA ALA A 40 14.72 -4.73 3.32
C ALA A 40 13.45 -3.85 3.36
N ILE A 41 13.51 -2.63 2.81
CA ILE A 41 12.34 -1.75 2.75
C ILE A 41 11.26 -2.33 1.82
N ILE A 42 11.65 -2.88 0.66
CA ILE A 42 10.70 -3.54 -0.26
C ILE A 42 9.99 -4.69 0.46
N THR A 43 10.72 -5.54 1.19
CA THR A 43 10.14 -6.64 1.99
C THR A 43 9.22 -6.13 3.09
N LEU A 44 9.55 -5.03 3.78
CA LEU A 44 8.68 -4.45 4.81
C LEU A 44 7.35 -3.91 4.25
N LEU A 45 7.36 -3.46 2.99
CA LEU A 45 6.17 -2.96 2.31
C LEU A 45 5.35 -4.07 1.63
N ASP A 46 5.89 -5.28 1.53
CA ASP A 46 5.22 -6.41 0.90
C ASP A 46 3.90 -6.75 1.61
N GLY A 47 2.83 -6.91 0.84
CA GLY A 47 1.48 -7.17 1.36
C GLY A 47 0.75 -5.97 2.00
N VAL A 48 1.42 -4.83 2.22
CA VAL A 48 0.77 -3.64 2.81
C VAL A 48 -0.39 -3.12 1.93
N PRO A 49 -0.24 -2.96 0.60
CA PRO A 49 -1.35 -2.53 -0.25
C PRO A 49 -2.58 -3.45 -0.17
N GLU A 50 -2.36 -4.76 -0.09
CA GLU A 50 -3.41 -5.78 -0.06
C GLU A 50 -4.22 -5.69 1.24
N VAL A 51 -3.53 -5.51 2.38
CA VAL A 51 -4.18 -5.30 3.68
C VAL A 51 -4.97 -3.99 3.69
N MET A 52 -4.44 -2.92 3.07
CA MET A 52 -5.14 -1.64 2.96
C MET A 52 -6.42 -1.75 2.12
N ILE A 53 -6.37 -2.43 0.98
CA ILE A 53 -7.55 -2.70 0.13
C ILE A 53 -8.60 -3.49 0.93
N ALA A 54 -8.18 -4.56 1.60
CA ALA A 54 -9.08 -5.38 2.40
C ALA A 54 -9.73 -4.59 3.55
N ALA A 55 -8.98 -3.69 4.20
CA ALA A 55 -9.52 -2.81 5.23
C ALA A 55 -10.56 -1.84 4.65
N ASN A 56 -10.28 -1.24 3.48
CA ASN A 56 -11.22 -0.33 2.82
C ASN A 56 -12.53 -1.03 2.44
N SER A 57 -12.46 -2.27 1.90
CA SER A 57 -13.64 -3.07 1.61
C SER A 57 -14.48 -3.36 2.86
N LYS A 58 -13.84 -3.76 3.97
CA LYS A 58 -14.55 -4.03 5.24
C LYS A 58 -15.26 -2.79 5.79
N LEU A 59 -14.64 -1.61 5.65
CA LEU A 59 -15.26 -0.35 6.05
C LEU A 59 -16.49 -0.03 5.19
N ALA A 60 -16.39 -0.24 3.88
CA ALA A 60 -17.51 -0.05 2.96
C ALA A 60 -18.68 -1.00 3.28
N ASP A 61 -18.40 -2.27 3.59
CA ASP A 61 -19.41 -3.25 3.97
C ASP A 61 -20.11 -2.85 5.28
N TYR A 62 -19.35 -2.38 6.28
CA TYR A 62 -19.90 -1.92 7.55
C TYR A 62 -20.84 -0.72 7.38
N ASP A 63 -20.43 0.28 6.59
CA ASP A 63 -21.26 1.46 6.32
C ASP A 63 -22.56 1.09 5.60
N TYR A 64 -22.52 0.11 4.69
CA TYR A 64 -23.70 -0.38 3.99
C TYR A 64 -24.70 -1.08 4.91
N GLU A 65 -24.24 -1.99 5.78
CA GLU A 65 -25.12 -2.69 6.72
C GLU A 65 -25.77 -1.71 7.72
N LYS A 66 -25.00 -0.75 8.24
CA LYS A 66 -25.54 0.31 9.12
C LYS A 66 -26.62 1.15 8.43
N TYR A 67 -26.44 1.49 7.15
CA TYR A 67 -27.43 2.22 6.37
C TYR A 67 -28.73 1.42 6.19
N LYS A 68 -28.61 0.10 5.93
CA LYS A 68 -29.75 -0.80 5.76
C LYS A 68 -30.54 -0.97 7.06
N GLU A 69 -29.87 -1.05 8.20
CA GLU A 69 -30.51 -1.12 9.53
C GLU A 69 -31.28 0.16 9.88
N GLY A 70 -30.74 1.34 9.56
CA GLY A 70 -31.42 2.62 9.80
C GLY A 70 -32.63 2.91 8.89
N LYS A 71 -32.88 2.06 7.87
CA LYS A 71 -34.04 2.15 6.98
C LYS A 71 -35.12 1.10 7.25
N LYS A 72 -34.93 0.24 8.25
CA LYS A 72 -35.99 -0.61 8.81
C LYS A 72 -36.77 0.14 9.89
#